data_AF-T0ZJ97-F1
#
_entry.id   AF-T0ZJ97-F1
#
_cell.length_a   1.000
_cell.length_b   1.000
_cell.length_c   1.000
_cell.angle_alpha   90.00
_cell.angle_beta   90.00
_cell.angle_gamma   90.00
#
_symmetry.space_group_name_H-M   'P 1'
#
loop_
_entity.id
_entity.type
_entity.pdbx_description
1 polymer ?
#
loop_
_entity_poly.entity_id
_entity_poly.type
_entity_poly.pdbx_seq_one_letter_code
_entity_poly.pdbx_strand_id
1 'polypeptide(L)'
;MLGDDGPTAAAAARAVVEIETELARASRSRTDLRDEERNYHRLERGALEASGLHLRWAEYLRARDLGGIAYAIVGQPEFFEALDRLVAERPLADWRTYLRWWVVHDAAPTLHEAAEREDFDFFHRTLLGQPEPEPSWKRAALVLDGLVGEALGALYVARAFPPEARV
;
A
#
# COMPACT_ATOMS: atom_id res chain seq x y z
N MET A 1 8.38 -17.65 5.22
CA MET A 1 8.33 -16.50 4.30
C MET A 1 9.69 -16.02 3.77
N LEU A 2 10.85 -16.34 4.36
CA LEU A 2 12.16 -16.19 3.69
C LEU A 2 13.15 -17.27 4.17
N GLY A 3 12.88 -18.54 3.85
CA GLY A 3 13.65 -19.68 4.38
C GLY A 3 13.13 -20.25 5.70
N ASP A 4 11.97 -19.78 6.18
CA ASP A 4 11.25 -20.43 7.28
C ASP A 4 10.75 -21.82 6.83
N ASP A 5 10.66 -22.77 7.76
CA ASP A 5 10.08 -24.09 7.48
C ASP A 5 8.59 -24.00 7.13
N GLY A 6 8.06 -25.05 6.49
CA GLY A 6 6.68 -25.09 6.00
C GLY A 6 5.62 -24.76 7.06
N PRO A 7 5.64 -25.40 8.25
CA PRO A 7 4.75 -25.06 9.36
C PRO A 7 4.83 -23.58 9.79
N THR A 8 6.03 -23.05 9.98
CA THR A 8 6.23 -21.64 10.36
C THR A 8 5.72 -20.69 9.28
N ALA A 9 5.99 -20.99 8.01
CA ALA A 9 5.49 -20.20 6.88
C ALA A 9 3.96 -20.22 6.78
N ALA A 10 3.31 -21.36 7.03
CA ALA A 10 1.85 -21.49 7.00
C ALA A 10 1.18 -20.72 8.14
N ALA A 11 1.77 -20.72 9.35
CA ALA A 11 1.29 -19.92 10.46
C ALA A 11 1.43 -18.42 10.17
N ALA A 12 2.56 -18.00 9.61
CA ALA A 12 2.79 -16.61 9.20
C ALA A 12 1.78 -16.15 8.14
N ALA A 13 1.55 -16.95 7.09
CA ALA A 13 0.59 -16.63 6.05
C ALA A 13 -0.83 -16.49 6.60
N ARG A 14 -1.23 -17.36 7.54
CA ARG A 14 -2.52 -17.26 8.22
C ARG A 14 -2.66 -15.94 8.98
N ALA A 15 -1.65 -15.55 9.76
CA ALA A 15 -1.68 -14.30 10.52
C ALA A 15 -1.83 -13.08 9.60
N VAL A 16 -1.14 -13.06 8.46
CA VAL A 16 -1.27 -12.01 7.43
C VAL A 16 -2.70 -11.93 6.91
N VAL A 17 -3.23 -13.05 6.41
CA VAL A 17 -4.58 -13.09 5.81
C VAL A 17 -5.66 -12.72 6.83
N GLU A 18 -5.51 -13.13 8.09
CA GLU A 18 -6.45 -12.76 9.15
C GLU A 18 -6.42 -11.26 9.44
N ILE A 19 -5.25 -10.63 9.52
CA ILE A 19 -5.13 -9.17 9.69
C ILE A 19 -5.77 -8.46 8.49
N GLU A 20 -5.43 -8.87 7.26
CA GLU A 20 -5.99 -8.28 6.04
C GLU A 20 -7.50 -8.42 5.97
N THR A 21 -8.04 -9.56 6.39
CA THR A 21 -9.49 -9.80 6.42
C THR A 21 -10.20 -8.87 7.40
N GLU A 22 -9.67 -8.68 8.60
CA GLU A 22 -10.27 -7.77 9.58
C GLU A 22 -10.20 -6.31 9.12
N LEU A 23 -9.07 -5.88 8.53
CA LEU A 23 -8.94 -4.53 7.96
C LEU A 23 -9.86 -4.33 6.74
N ALA A 24 -10.02 -5.34 5.90
CA ALA A 24 -10.92 -5.29 4.75
C ALA A 24 -12.38 -5.18 5.18
N ARG A 25 -12.80 -5.86 6.27
CA ARG A 25 -14.15 -5.73 6.83
C ARG A 25 -14.45 -4.33 7.37
N ALA A 26 -13.42 -3.65 7.87
CA ALA A 26 -13.53 -2.27 8.34
C ALA A 26 -13.42 -1.22 7.21
N SER A 27 -13.03 -1.64 6.01
CA SER A 27 -12.88 -0.76 4.86
C SER A 27 -14.21 -0.50 4.18
N ARG A 28 -14.41 0.72 3.69
CA ARG A 28 -15.59 1.08 2.89
C ARG A 28 -15.62 0.36 1.56
N SER A 29 -16.83 0.16 1.02
CA SER A 29 -16.99 -0.37 -0.33
C SER A 29 -16.49 0.62 -1.38
N ARG A 30 -16.17 0.12 -2.58
CA ARG A 30 -15.79 0.96 -3.73
C ARG A 30 -16.85 2.00 -4.09
N THR A 31 -18.12 1.73 -3.80
CA THR A 31 -19.22 2.66 -4.06
C THR A 31 -19.23 3.79 -3.04
N ASP A 32 -19.06 3.47 -1.76
CA ASP A 32 -19.00 4.46 -0.67
C ASP A 32 -17.77 5.38 -0.77
N LEU A 33 -16.67 4.89 -1.35
CA LEU A 33 -15.47 5.71 -1.59
C LEU A 33 -15.66 6.81 -2.64
N ARG A 34 -16.77 6.82 -3.38
CA ARG A 34 -17.10 7.87 -4.38
C ARG A 34 -17.82 9.07 -3.78
N ASP A 35 -18.30 8.96 -2.54
CA ASP A 35 -18.98 10.03 -1.84
C ASP A 35 -17.94 10.97 -1.20
N GLU A 36 -17.70 12.12 -1.82
CA GLU A 36 -16.67 13.06 -1.38
C GLU A 36 -16.94 13.63 0.01
N GLU A 37 -18.20 13.94 0.35
CA GLU A 37 -18.58 14.49 1.65
C GLU A 37 -18.34 13.45 2.74
N ARG A 38 -18.76 12.21 2.48
CA ARG A 38 -18.55 11.12 3.42
C ARG A 38 -17.08 10.77 3.58
N ASN A 39 -16.21 11.04 2.62
CA ASN A 39 -14.77 10.78 2.73
C ASN A 39 -13.96 12.01 3.22
N TYR A 40 -14.62 13.09 3.64
CA TYR A 40 -13.98 14.29 4.14
C TYR A 40 -14.24 14.49 5.65
N HIS A 41 -13.36 13.94 6.49
CA HIS A 41 -13.43 14.20 7.95
C HIS A 41 -12.21 14.97 8.41
N ARG A 42 -12.39 16.27 8.59
CA ARG A 42 -11.34 17.15 9.10
C ARG A 42 -11.19 16.94 10.62
N LEU A 43 -10.02 16.46 11.04
CA LEU A 43 -9.65 16.35 12.45
C LEU A 43 -8.51 17.33 12.77
N GLU A 44 -8.73 18.18 13.77
CA GLU A 44 -7.65 18.99 14.34
C GLU A 44 -6.58 18.08 14.94
N ARG A 45 -5.33 18.54 14.94
CA ARG A 45 -4.20 17.77 15.45
C ARG A 45 -4.44 17.21 16.86
N GLY A 46 -4.95 18.03 17.77
CA GLY A 46 -5.23 17.58 19.15
C GLY A 46 -6.29 16.47 19.22
N ALA A 47 -7.26 16.47 18.28
CA ALA A 47 -8.25 15.41 18.19
C ALA A 47 -7.64 14.12 17.60
N LEU A 48 -6.75 14.24 16.62
CA LEU A 48 -6.02 13.10 16.06
C LEU A 48 -5.08 12.44 17.09
N GLU A 49 -4.41 13.24 17.91
CA GLU A 49 -3.58 12.75 19.02
C GLU A 49 -4.42 12.05 20.10
N ALA A 50 -5.70 12.43 20.23
CA ALA A 50 -6.65 11.81 21.16
C ALA A 50 -7.42 10.62 20.57
N SER A 51 -7.44 10.43 19.25
CA SER A 51 -8.32 9.47 18.57
C SER A 51 -7.86 8.01 18.62
N GLY A 52 -6.76 7.71 19.32
CA GLY A 52 -6.24 6.34 19.47
C GLY A 52 -4.86 6.33 20.11
N LEU A 53 -4.76 5.71 21.29
CA LEU A 53 -3.50 5.65 22.04
C LEU A 53 -2.51 4.62 21.49
N HIS A 54 -2.98 3.61 20.75
CA HIS A 54 -2.13 2.53 20.27
C HIS A 54 -1.42 2.90 18.95
N LEU A 55 -2.07 3.68 18.10
CA LEU A 55 -1.50 4.16 16.83
C LEU A 55 -0.44 5.26 16.98
N ARG A 56 -0.42 5.98 18.11
CA ARG A 56 0.63 6.96 18.43
C ARG A 56 0.88 7.98 17.32
N TRP A 57 -0.20 8.67 16.91
CA TRP A 57 -0.19 9.62 15.81
C TRP A 57 0.81 10.76 15.97
N ALA A 58 0.98 11.28 17.18
CA ALA A 58 1.95 12.35 17.44
C ALA A 58 3.38 11.93 17.04
N GLU A 59 3.78 10.72 17.41
CA GLU A 59 5.10 10.20 17.13
C GLU A 59 5.28 9.80 15.67
N TYR A 60 4.25 9.24 15.06
CA TYR A 60 4.21 8.98 13.63
C TYR A 60 4.42 10.27 12.82
N LEU A 61 3.64 11.32 13.12
CA LEU A 61 3.74 12.60 12.41
C LEU A 61 5.10 13.27 12.62
N ARG A 62 5.64 13.24 13.84
CA ARG A 62 6.97 13.78 14.12
C ARG A 62 8.07 13.02 13.36
N ALA A 63 7.97 11.70 13.25
CA ALA A 63 8.94 10.89 12.49
C ALA A 63 8.89 11.14 10.97
N ARG A 64 7.81 11.75 10.48
CA ARG A 64 7.61 12.14 9.08
C ARG A 64 7.88 13.62 8.81
N ASP A 65 8.41 14.36 9.80
CA ASP A 65 8.56 15.83 9.76
C ASP A 65 7.23 16.59 9.55
N LEU A 66 6.11 15.97 9.95
CA LEU A 66 4.74 16.52 9.87
C LEU A 66 4.18 16.97 11.22
N GLY A 67 5.05 17.16 12.23
CA GLY A 67 4.63 17.60 13.56
C GLY A 67 3.97 18.99 13.59
N GLY A 68 4.13 19.80 12.54
CA GLY A 68 3.58 21.15 12.45
C GLY A 68 2.18 21.27 11.85
N ILE A 69 1.53 20.17 11.43
CA ILE A 69 0.22 20.26 10.79
C ILE A 69 -0.85 20.76 11.77
N ALA A 70 -1.75 21.62 11.29
CA ALA A 70 -2.88 22.10 12.08
C ALA A 70 -3.98 21.03 12.17
N TYR A 71 -4.27 20.38 11.05
CA TYR A 71 -5.31 19.37 10.92
C TYR A 71 -4.92 18.31 9.88
N ALA A 72 -5.62 17.18 9.90
CA ALA A 72 -5.59 16.16 8.87
C ALA A 72 -7.01 15.87 8.36
N ILE A 73 -7.12 15.41 7.12
CA ILE A 73 -8.39 14.87 6.59
C ILE A 73 -8.29 13.35 6.69
N VAL A 74 -9.17 12.76 7.49
CA VAL A 74 -9.26 11.31 7.67
C VAL A 74 -10.37 10.78 6.78
N GLY A 75 -10.00 10.04 5.74
CA GLY A 75 -10.96 9.53 4.75
C GLY A 75 -11.99 8.57 5.33
N GLN A 76 -11.54 7.66 6.20
CA GLN A 76 -12.35 6.58 6.77
C GLN A 76 -12.05 6.46 8.28
N PRO A 77 -12.67 7.30 9.14
CA PRO A 77 -12.44 7.26 10.58
C PRO A 77 -12.69 5.87 11.18
N GLU A 78 -13.74 5.18 10.74
CA GLU A 78 -14.11 3.84 11.22
C GLU A 78 -13.03 2.78 10.95
N PHE A 79 -12.27 2.93 9.86
CA PHE A 79 -11.15 2.06 9.55
C PHE A 79 -10.03 2.23 10.58
N PHE A 80 -9.71 3.48 10.94
CA PHE A 80 -8.66 3.77 11.91
C PHE A 80 -9.06 3.40 13.34
N GLU A 81 -10.35 3.50 13.69
CA GLU A 81 -10.86 2.97 14.96
C GLU A 81 -10.71 1.44 15.03
N ALA A 82 -11.05 0.73 13.94
CA ALA A 82 -10.87 -0.71 13.87
C ALA A 82 -9.38 -1.11 13.91
N LEU A 83 -8.53 -0.34 13.23
CA LEU A 83 -7.08 -0.54 13.24
C LEU A 83 -6.49 -0.33 14.65
N ASP A 84 -6.84 0.76 15.36
CA ASP A 84 -6.35 1.01 16.72
C ASP A 84 -6.73 -0.13 17.67
N ARG A 85 -7.98 -0.62 17.58
CA ARG A 85 -8.42 -1.81 18.32
C ARG A 85 -7.60 -3.05 17.95
N LEU A 86 -7.37 -3.30 16.66
CA LEU A 86 -6.59 -4.47 16.21
C LEU A 86 -5.14 -4.40 16.69
N VAL A 87 -4.56 -3.20 16.75
CA VAL A 87 -3.21 -2.98 17.30
C VAL A 87 -3.16 -3.29 18.80
N ALA A 88 -4.22 -2.98 19.54
CA ALA A 88 -4.33 -3.30 20.97
C ALA A 88 -4.52 -4.80 21.23
N GLU A 89 -5.33 -5.47 20.41
CA GLU A 89 -5.75 -6.86 20.63
C GLU A 89 -4.75 -7.89 20.11
N ARG A 90 -4.08 -7.63 18.99
CA ARG A 90 -3.17 -8.62 18.37
C ARG A 90 -1.75 -8.56 18.93
N PRO A 91 -1.07 -9.72 19.05
CA PRO A 91 0.34 -9.75 19.44
C PRO A 91 1.23 -8.96 18.48
N LEU A 92 2.25 -8.28 19.04
CA LEU A 92 3.26 -7.57 18.23
C LEU A 92 3.96 -8.49 17.20
N ALA A 93 4.07 -9.78 17.50
CA ALA A 93 4.65 -10.77 16.58
C ALA A 93 3.86 -10.88 15.27
N ASP A 94 2.53 -10.77 15.32
CA ASP A 94 1.67 -10.83 14.14
C ASP A 94 1.86 -9.57 13.29
N TRP A 95 1.93 -8.40 13.91
CA TRP A 95 2.22 -7.14 13.23
C TRP A 95 3.60 -7.12 12.57
N ARG A 96 4.62 -7.69 13.24
CA ARG A 96 5.96 -7.86 12.64
C ARG A 96 5.91 -8.77 11.42
N THR A 97 5.12 -9.84 11.50
CA THR A 97 4.93 -10.78 10.39
C THR A 97 4.23 -10.11 9.21
N TYR A 98 3.14 -9.38 9.48
CA TYR A 98 2.39 -8.60 8.51
C TYR A 98 3.23 -7.55 7.79
N LEU A 99 3.96 -6.73 8.54
CA LEU A 99 4.81 -5.69 7.95
C LEU A 99 6.00 -6.29 7.19
N ARG A 100 6.58 -7.39 7.67
CA ARG A 100 7.64 -8.11 6.95
C ARG A 100 7.12 -8.65 5.62
N TRP A 101 5.91 -9.21 5.58
CA TRP A 101 5.29 -9.65 4.34
C TRP A 101 5.18 -8.51 3.33
N TRP A 102 4.64 -7.36 3.73
CA TRP A 102 4.51 -6.20 2.83
C TRP A 102 5.85 -5.71 2.28
N VAL A 103 6.89 -5.65 3.11
CA VAL A 103 8.24 -5.28 2.65
C VAL A 103 8.79 -6.29 1.63
N VAL A 104 8.58 -7.59 1.86
CA VAL A 104 9.06 -8.64 0.96
C VAL A 104 8.29 -8.63 -0.35
N HIS A 105 6.96 -8.50 -0.30
CA HIS A 105 6.11 -8.44 -1.48
C HIS A 105 6.44 -7.22 -2.35
N ASP A 106 6.57 -6.03 -1.76
CA ASP A 106 6.93 -4.80 -2.48
C ASP A 106 8.33 -4.92 -3.15
N ALA A 107 9.27 -5.55 -2.47
CA ALA A 107 10.62 -5.76 -3.01
C ALA A 107 10.70 -6.90 -4.03
N ALA A 108 9.77 -7.86 -4.02
CA ALA A 108 9.86 -9.13 -4.76
C ALA A 108 10.21 -8.98 -6.25
N PRO A 109 9.66 -8.00 -7.00
CA PRO A 109 10.01 -7.79 -8.41
C PRO A 109 11.47 -7.41 -8.67
N THR A 110 12.21 -7.03 -7.62
CA THR A 110 13.61 -6.55 -7.70
C THR A 110 14.61 -7.47 -6.98
N LEU A 111 14.12 -8.57 -6.41
CA LEU A 111 14.97 -9.56 -5.74
C LEU A 111 15.54 -10.58 -6.76
N HIS A 112 15.91 -11.76 -6.28
CA HIS A 112 16.38 -12.87 -7.10
C HIS A 112 15.22 -13.52 -7.85
N GLU A 113 15.52 -14.19 -8.97
CA GLU A 113 14.54 -14.73 -9.92
C GLU A 113 13.44 -15.59 -9.27
N ALA A 114 13.77 -16.39 -8.25
CA ALA A 114 12.77 -17.22 -7.59
C ALA A 114 11.70 -16.41 -6.85
N ALA A 115 12.08 -15.28 -6.22
CA ALA A 115 11.13 -14.39 -5.55
C ALA A 115 10.28 -13.61 -6.56
N GLU A 116 10.91 -13.09 -7.61
CA GLU A 116 10.20 -12.42 -8.72
C GLU A 116 9.17 -13.34 -9.38
N ARG A 117 9.55 -14.61 -9.61
CA ARG A 117 8.68 -15.61 -10.23
C ARG A 117 7.49 -15.97 -9.34
N GLU A 118 7.72 -16.20 -8.05
CA GLU A 118 6.63 -16.52 -7.11
C GLU A 118 5.63 -15.35 -7.00
N ASP A 119 6.13 -14.12 -6.92
CA ASP A 119 5.29 -12.91 -6.92
C ASP A 119 4.45 -12.80 -8.20
N PHE A 120 5.08 -13.00 -9.37
CA PHE A 120 4.37 -13.04 -10.64
C PHE A 120 3.29 -14.14 -10.68
N ASP A 121 3.64 -15.35 -10.25
CA ASP A 121 2.77 -16.52 -10.34
C ASP A 121 1.47 -16.33 -9.54
N PHE A 122 1.53 -15.69 -8.37
CA PHE A 122 0.33 -15.35 -7.60
C PHE A 122 -0.33 -14.05 -8.08
N PHE A 123 0.36 -12.91 -8.01
CA PHE A 123 -0.27 -11.59 -8.16
C PHE A 123 -0.60 -11.23 -9.60
N HIS A 124 0.06 -11.84 -10.58
CA HIS A 124 -0.18 -11.56 -11.99
C HIS A 124 -0.86 -12.73 -12.70
N ARG A 125 -0.32 -13.95 -12.59
CA ARG A 125 -0.91 -15.10 -13.28
C ARG A 125 -2.21 -15.55 -12.61
N THR A 126 -2.21 -15.75 -11.30
CA THR A 126 -3.39 -16.28 -10.58
C THR A 126 -4.49 -15.23 -10.42
N LEU A 127 -4.15 -14.02 -9.98
CA LEU A 127 -5.15 -12.97 -9.73
C LEU A 127 -5.62 -12.23 -11.00
N LEU A 128 -4.72 -11.99 -11.96
CA LEU A 128 -5.03 -11.18 -13.15
C LEU A 128 -5.11 -11.98 -14.45
N GLY A 129 -4.78 -13.28 -14.42
CA GLY A 129 -4.82 -14.15 -15.60
C GLY A 129 -3.68 -13.90 -16.59
N GLN A 130 -2.60 -13.23 -16.18
CA GLN A 130 -1.49 -12.90 -17.07
C GLN A 130 -0.63 -14.16 -17.37
N PRO A 131 -0.49 -14.60 -18.63
CA PRO A 131 0.20 -15.84 -18.94
C PRO A 131 1.71 -15.75 -18.71
N GLU A 132 2.34 -14.64 -19.11
CA GLU A 132 3.79 -14.42 -19.05
C GLU A 132 4.15 -13.00 -18.57
N PRO A 133 5.32 -12.82 -17.93
CA PRO A 133 5.80 -11.50 -17.54
C PRO A 133 5.99 -10.57 -18.73
N GLU A 134 5.80 -9.28 -18.51
CA GLU A 134 6.10 -8.30 -19.55
C GLU A 134 7.60 -8.29 -19.89
N PRO A 135 7.96 -8.00 -21.16
CA PRO A 135 9.35 -7.85 -21.55
C PRO A 135 10.11 -6.85 -20.67
N SER A 136 11.37 -7.14 -20.35
CA SER A 136 12.18 -6.36 -19.42
C SER A 136 12.25 -4.86 -19.75
N TRP A 137 12.35 -4.50 -21.04
CA TRP A 137 12.38 -3.10 -21.46
C TRP A 137 11.09 -2.35 -21.11
N LYS A 138 9.93 -3.03 -21.14
CA LYS A 138 8.64 -2.42 -20.84
C LYS A 138 8.51 -2.20 -19.33
N ARG A 139 8.93 -3.17 -18.52
CA ARG A 139 9.00 -3.04 -17.06
C ARG A 139 9.95 -1.91 -16.64
N ALA A 140 11.12 -1.81 -17.27
CA ALA A 140 12.05 -0.72 -17.04
C ALA A 140 11.45 0.65 -17.44
N ALA A 141 10.73 0.72 -18.55
CA ALA A 141 10.03 1.93 -18.97
C ALA A 141 8.95 2.35 -17.97
N LEU A 142 8.18 1.40 -17.41
CA LEU A 142 7.18 1.68 -16.38
C LEU A 142 7.79 2.21 -15.08
N VAL A 143 8.96 1.70 -14.67
CA VAL A 143 9.71 2.24 -13.52
C VAL A 143 10.15 3.69 -13.78
N LEU A 144 10.69 3.96 -14.97
CA LEU A 144 11.08 5.32 -15.35
C LEU A 144 9.87 6.26 -15.42
N ASP A 145 8.76 5.80 -15.97
CA ASP A 145 7.52 6.57 -16.04
C ASP A 145 6.96 6.89 -14.64
N GLY A 146 6.97 5.93 -13.72
CA GLY A 146 6.55 6.14 -12.33
C GLY A 146 7.44 7.09 -11.53
N LEU A 147 8.74 7.18 -11.84
CA LEU A 147 9.70 8.02 -11.13
C LEU A 147 9.88 9.42 -11.75
N VAL A 148 9.89 9.50 -13.09
CA VAL A 148 10.22 10.72 -13.86
C VAL A 148 9.30 10.90 -15.08
N GLY A 149 8.05 10.45 -15.00
CA GLY A 149 7.09 10.45 -16.10
C GLY A 149 6.85 11.81 -16.75
N GLU A 150 6.87 12.91 -15.99
CA GLU A 150 6.75 14.26 -16.57
C GLU A 150 7.93 14.61 -17.50
N ALA A 151 9.16 14.29 -17.07
CA ALA A 151 10.36 14.51 -17.88
C ALA A 151 10.37 13.61 -19.13
N LEU A 152 9.95 12.35 -18.97
CA LEU A 152 9.78 11.42 -20.09
C LEU A 152 8.68 11.90 -21.06
N GLY A 153 7.57 12.43 -20.52
CA GLY A 153 6.46 13.00 -21.27
C GLY A 153 6.87 14.23 -22.09
N ALA A 154 7.74 15.08 -21.57
CA ALA A 154 8.28 16.21 -22.31
C ALA A 154 9.07 15.76 -23.57
N LEU A 155 9.89 14.71 -23.44
CA LEU A 155 10.60 14.10 -24.56
C LEU A 155 9.64 13.45 -25.57
N TYR A 156 8.60 12.78 -25.07
CA TYR A 156 7.55 12.20 -25.91
C TYR A 156 6.84 13.28 -26.73
N VAL A 157 6.38 14.36 -26.08
CA VAL A 157 5.69 15.46 -26.76
C VAL A 157 6.58 16.09 -27.84
N ALA A 158 7.85 16.35 -27.54
CA ALA A 158 8.80 16.92 -28.50
C ALA A 158 9.04 16.04 -29.73
N ARG A 159 8.87 14.71 -29.61
CA ARG A 159 9.19 13.75 -30.67
C ARG A 159 7.97 13.19 -31.39
N ALA A 160 6.85 13.02 -30.70
CA ALA A 160 5.74 12.19 -31.13
C ALA A 160 4.36 12.88 -31.02
N PHE A 161 4.29 14.11 -30.51
CA PHE A 161 3.03 14.86 -30.41
C PHE A 161 3.08 16.13 -31.31
N PRO A 162 2.67 16.02 -32.57
CA PRO A 162 2.74 17.13 -33.51
C PRO A 162 1.73 18.24 -33.15
N PRO A 163 1.99 19.51 -33.49
CA PRO A 163 1.11 20.64 -33.16
C PRO A 163 -0.34 20.46 -33.64
N GLU A 164 -0.54 19.79 -34.76
CA GLU A 164 -1.86 19.52 -35.36
C GLU A 164 -2.73 18.58 -34.51
N ALA A 165 -2.13 17.85 -33.55
CA ALA A 165 -2.84 16.99 -32.62
C ALA A 165 -3.31 17.73 -31.34
N ARG A 166 -2.95 19.01 -31.16
CA ARG A 166 -3.52 19.88 -30.11
C ARG A 166 -4.82 20.50 -30.62
N VAL A 167 -5.95 19.87 -30.29
CA VAL A 167 -7.30 20.42 -30.48
C VAL A 167 -7.79 21.07 -29.19
#